data_AF-A0A947NUE6-F1
#
_entry.id   AF-A0A947NUE6-F1
#
_cell.length_a   1.000
_cell.length_b   1.000
_cell.length_c   1.000
_cell.angle_alpha   90.00
_cell.angle_beta   90.00
_cell.angle_gamma   90.00
#
_symmetry.space_group_name_H-M   'P 1'
#
loop_
_entity.id
_entity.type
_entity.pdbx_description
1 polymer ?
#
loop_
_entity_poly.entity_id
_entity_poly.type
_entity_poly.pdbx_seq_one_letter_code
_entity_poly.pdbx_strand_id
1 'polypeptide(L)'
;MPGTLDPAFSLHVPERLTLPIVIAAPHGGRNYPPGVSAAMREPEWSQLRLEDRLVDRLAREVAEASGAALMVAHAPRALLDL
;
A
#
# COMPACT_ATOMS: atom_id res chain seq x y z
N MET A 1 -4.50 -5.41 -9.89
CA MET A 1 -5.26 -5.84 -8.69
C MET A 1 -6.51 -6.56 -9.20
N PRO A 2 -7.15 -7.46 -8.43
CA PRO A 2 -8.39 -8.09 -8.87
C PRO A 2 -9.39 -7.07 -9.44
N GLY A 3 -9.84 -7.28 -10.69
CA GLY A 3 -10.75 -6.37 -11.38
C GLY A 3 -10.13 -5.11 -12.01
N THR A 4 -8.80 -4.99 -12.10
CA THR A 4 -8.07 -3.84 -12.69
C THR A 4 -6.82 -4.31 -13.45
N LEU A 5 -6.27 -3.45 -14.31
CA LEU A 5 -4.96 -3.66 -14.97
C LEU A 5 -3.77 -3.14 -14.13
N ASP A 6 -4.04 -2.49 -13.00
CA ASP A 6 -3.02 -1.87 -12.17
C ASP A 6 -2.18 -2.93 -11.43
N PRO A 7 -0.89 -2.65 -11.12
CA PRO A 7 -0.10 -3.54 -10.28
C PRO A 7 -0.69 -3.67 -8.87
N ALA A 8 -0.52 -4.83 -8.23
CA ALA A 8 -1.00 -5.05 -6.86
C ALA A 8 -0.14 -4.36 -5.80
N PHE A 9 1.15 -4.19 -6.09
CA PHE A 9 2.13 -3.53 -5.25
C PHE A 9 3.25 -2.95 -6.11
N SER A 10 4.03 -2.04 -5.52
CA SER A 10 5.32 -1.60 -6.04
C SER A 10 6.43 -2.07 -5.13
N LEU A 11 7.55 -2.52 -5.71
CA LEU A 11 8.81 -2.76 -5.02
C LEU A 11 9.81 -1.69 -5.44
N HIS A 12 10.28 -0.91 -4.47
CA HIS A 12 11.38 0.03 -4.63
C HIS A 12 12.65 -0.58 -4.06
N VAL A 13 13.68 -0.68 -4.90
CA VAL A 13 15.01 -1.14 -4.51
C VAL A 13 15.96 0.05 -4.66
N PRO A 14 16.64 0.50 -3.59
CA PRO A 14 17.61 1.58 -3.69
C PRO A 14 18.82 1.15 -4.54
N GLU A 15 19.53 2.12 -5.12
CA GLU A 15 20.74 1.87 -5.93
C GLU A 15 21.80 1.05 -5.17
N ARG A 16 21.90 1.28 -3.85
CA ARG A 16 22.71 0.48 -2.93
C ARG A 16 21.86 -0.02 -1.79
N LEU A 17 21.73 -1.34 -1.70
CA LEU A 17 21.16 -2.03 -0.54
C LEU A 17 22.18 -2.07 0.59
N THR A 18 21.93 -1.30 1.66
CA THR A 18 22.81 -1.19 2.83
C THR A 18 22.48 -2.23 3.90
N LEU A 19 21.25 -2.76 3.88
CA LEU A 19 20.70 -3.67 4.88
C LEU A 19 19.93 -4.82 4.20
N PRO A 20 19.96 -6.05 4.76
CA PRO A 20 19.15 -7.17 4.28
C PRO A 20 17.71 -7.09 4.83
N ILE A 21 17.08 -5.92 4.74
CA ILE A 21 15.75 -5.62 5.29
C ILE A 21 14.84 -5.11 4.18
N VAL A 22 13.60 -5.60 4.19
CA VAL A 22 12.50 -5.05 3.38
C VAL A 22 11.48 -4.40 4.32
N ILE A 23 11.24 -3.11 4.13
CA ILE A 23 10.14 -2.40 4.79
C ILE A 23 8.87 -2.63 3.96
N ALA A 24 7.79 -3.04 4.60
CA ALA A 24 6.51 -3.28 3.94
C ALA A 24 5.43 -2.31 4.45
N ALA A 25 4.67 -1.76 3.53
CA ALA A 25 3.45 -0.99 3.78
C ALA A 25 2.24 -1.77 3.19
N PRO A 26 1.79 -2.87 3.84
CA PRO A 26 0.72 -3.73 3.31
C PRO A 26 -0.63 -3.03 3.25
N HIS A 27 -0.84 -1.98 4.06
CA HIS A 27 -2.06 -1.16 4.08
C HIS A 27 -1.86 0.23 3.45
N GLY A 28 -0.85 0.39 2.58
CA GLY A 28 -0.62 1.63 1.83
C GLY A 28 -1.60 1.88 0.69
N GLY A 29 -2.36 0.85 0.31
CA GLY A 29 -3.23 0.86 -0.87
C GLY A 29 -4.50 1.67 -0.68
N ARG A 30 -4.79 2.53 -1.65
CA ARG A 30 -5.99 3.38 -1.72
C ARG A 30 -6.74 3.24 -3.05
N ASN A 31 -6.32 2.29 -3.89
CA ASN A 31 -6.92 2.09 -5.19
C ASN A 31 -8.10 1.13 -5.05
N TYR A 32 -9.25 1.65 -4.62
CA TYR A 32 -10.47 0.87 -4.48
C TYR A 32 -11.07 0.55 -5.86
N PRO A 33 -11.14 -0.74 -6.28
CA PRO A 33 -11.87 -1.09 -7.49
C PRO A 33 -13.35 -0.72 -7.34
N PRO A 34 -14.05 -0.31 -8.41
CA PRO A 34 -15.44 0.16 -8.33
C PRO A 34 -16.40 -0.80 -7.61
N GLY A 35 -16.23 -2.11 -7.82
CA GLY A 35 -17.05 -3.14 -7.16
C GLY A 35 -16.84 -3.22 -5.65
N VAL A 36 -15.65 -2.89 -5.15
CA VAL A 36 -15.35 -2.86 -3.71
C VAL A 36 -16.03 -1.65 -3.07
N SER A 37 -15.86 -0.45 -3.64
CA SER A 37 -16.49 0.76 -3.12
C SER A 37 -18.03 0.68 -3.16
N ALA A 38 -18.60 0.11 -4.22
CA ALA A 38 -20.05 -0.05 -4.36
C ALA A 38 -20.66 -0.99 -3.29
N ALA A 39 -19.87 -1.91 -2.74
CA ALA A 39 -20.30 -2.82 -1.68
C ALA A 39 -20.17 -2.23 -0.27
N MET A 40 -19.53 -1.07 -0.11
CA MET A 40 -19.31 -0.44 1.20
C MET A 40 -20.54 0.31 1.70
N ARG A 41 -20.80 0.22 3.00
CA ARG A 41 -21.69 1.16 3.70
C ARG A 41 -20.93 2.47 3.89
N GLU A 42 -21.49 3.58 3.42
CA GLU A 42 -20.86 4.92 3.47
C GLU A 42 -19.39 4.90 2.99
N PRO A 43 -19.15 4.73 1.67
CA PRO A 43 -17.82 4.43 1.14
C PRO A 43 -16.73 5.41 1.58
N GLU A 44 -16.99 6.72 1.53
CA GLU A 44 -16.01 7.75 1.92
C GLU A 44 -15.56 7.62 3.38
N TRP A 45 -16.51 7.35 4.29
CA TRP A 45 -16.21 7.16 5.71
C TRP A 45 -15.52 5.82 5.97
N SER A 46 -15.99 4.76 5.33
CA SER A 46 -15.45 3.41 5.50
C SER A 46 -14.02 3.30 5.00
N GLN A 47 -13.69 3.92 3.85
CA GLN A 47 -12.33 3.96 3.31
C GLN A 47 -11.35 4.57 4.32
N LEU A 48 -11.67 5.74 4.90
CA LEU A 48 -10.81 6.42 5.87
C LEU A 48 -10.50 5.56 7.10
N ARG A 49 -11.43 4.72 7.55
CA ARG A 49 -11.24 3.80 8.68
C ARG A 49 -10.47 2.54 8.29
N LEU A 50 -10.55 2.16 7.02
CA LEU A 50 -9.90 0.99 6.47
C LEU A 50 -8.51 1.30 5.89
N GLU A 51 -7.97 2.51 6.06
CA GLU A 51 -6.61 2.83 5.64
C GLU A 51 -5.67 3.04 6.83
N ASP A 52 -4.44 2.55 6.72
CA ASP A 52 -3.34 3.04 7.53
C ASP A 52 -2.81 4.31 6.85
N ARG A 53 -3.52 5.40 7.12
CA ARG A 53 -3.45 6.58 6.27
C ARG A 53 -2.04 7.17 6.23
N LEU A 54 -1.53 7.34 5.00
CA LEU A 54 -0.20 7.80 4.64
C LEU A 54 0.98 6.92 5.09
N VAL A 55 0.73 5.66 5.49
CA VAL A 55 1.81 4.73 5.90
C VAL A 55 2.84 4.52 4.80
N ASP A 56 2.44 4.60 3.53
CA ASP A 56 3.33 4.53 2.36
C ASP A 56 4.37 5.66 2.34
N ARG A 57 4.00 6.86 2.81
CA ARG A 57 4.91 8.01 2.89
C ARG A 57 5.91 7.81 4.01
N LEU A 58 5.44 7.43 5.20
CA LEU A 58 6.30 7.11 6.33
C LEU A 58 7.31 6.00 5.96
N ALA A 59 6.83 4.92 5.33
CA ALA A 59 7.67 3.81 4.93
C ALA A 59 8.73 4.20 3.89
N ARG A 60 8.40 5.13 2.98
CA ARG A 60 9.36 5.71 2.02
C ARG A 60 10.48 6.47 2.72
N GLU A 61 10.14 7.39 3.61
CA GLU A 61 11.14 8.16 4.36
C GLU A 61 12.07 7.25 5.18
N VAL A 62 11.51 6.21 5.83
CA VAL A 62 12.32 5.25 6.60
C VAL A 62 13.20 4.40 5.68
N ALA A 63 12.70 3.96 4.52
CA ALA A 63 13.47 3.18 3.55
C ALA A 63 14.64 3.99 2.97
N GLU A 64 14.39 5.25 2.58
CA GLU A 64 15.41 6.16 2.08
C GLU A 64 16.48 6.45 3.14
N ALA A 65 16.07 6.75 4.38
CA ALA A 65 17.00 7.03 5.47
C ALA A 65 17.86 5.81 5.89
N SER A 66 17.32 4.60 5.73
CA SER A 66 18.01 3.36 6.13
C SER A 66 18.79 2.67 5.00
N GLY A 67 18.44 2.93 3.73
CA GLY A 67 18.90 2.20 2.55
C GLY A 67 18.30 0.79 2.41
N ALA A 68 17.14 0.57 3.04
CA ALA A 68 16.35 -0.65 2.90
C ALA A 68 15.52 -0.66 1.61
N ALA A 69 15.15 -1.85 1.13
CA ALA A 69 14.13 -1.97 0.09
C ALA A 69 12.74 -1.68 0.67
N LEU A 70 11.82 -1.23 -0.18
CA LEU A 70 10.45 -0.88 0.21
C LEU A 70 9.43 -1.59 -0.68
N MET A 71 8.46 -2.24 -0.06
CA MET A 71 7.28 -2.79 -0.73
C MET A 71 6.01 -2.06 -0.27
N VAL A 72 5.22 -1.53 -1.21
CA VAL A 72 3.98 -0.81 -0.93
C VAL A 72 2.82 -1.47 -1.67
N ALA A 73 1.79 -1.88 -0.95
CA ALA A 73 0.56 -2.36 -1.56
C ALA A 73 -0.22 -1.21 -2.23
N HIS A 74 -0.85 -1.48 -3.38
CA HIS A 74 -1.78 -0.57 -4.04
C HIS A 74 -3.24 -0.99 -3.81
N ALA A 75 -3.47 -2.29 -3.63
CA ALA A 75 -4.76 -2.83 -3.23
C ALA A 75 -5.10 -2.38 -1.79
N PRO A 76 -6.30 -1.87 -1.52
CA PRO A 76 -6.73 -1.57 -0.16
C PRO A 76 -6.99 -2.85 0.63
N ARG A 77 -6.78 -2.85 1.95
CA ARG A 77 -7.07 -4.01 2.82
C ARG A 77 -8.53 -4.49 2.77
N ALA A 78 -9.44 -3.61 2.34
CA ALA A 78 -10.84 -3.94 2.12
C ALA A 78 -11.06 -4.92 0.95
N LEU A 79 -10.11 -5.00 0.01
CA LEU A 79 -10.12 -5.97 -1.09
C LEU A 79 -9.39 -7.27 -0.68
N LEU A 80 -8.23 -7.13 -0.08
CA LEU A 80 -7.39 -8.23 0.41
C LEU A 80 -6.50 -7.68 1.53
N ASP A 81 -6.60 -8.28 2.72
CA ASP A 81 -5.74 -7.95 3.85
C ASP A 81 -4.44 -8.78 3.74
N LEU A 82 -3.28 -8.12 3.71
CA LEU A 82 -1.97 -8.67 3.30
C LEU A 82 -1.01 -8.90 4.47
#